data_AF-A0A7S2EA18-F1
#
_entry.id   AF-A0A7S2EA18-F1
#
_cell.length_a   1.000
_cell.length_b   1.000
_cell.length_c   1.000
_cell.angle_alpha   90.00
_cell.angle_beta   90.00
_cell.angle_gamma   90.00
#
_symmetry.space_group_name_H-M   'P 1'
#
loop_
_entity.id
_entity.type
_entity.pdbx_description
1 polymer ?
#
loop_
_entity_poly.entity_id
_entity_poly.type
_entity_poly.pdbx_seq_one_letter_code
_entity_poly.pdbx_strand_id
1 'polypeptide(L)'
;LQVFLAHGKTSQFSVVSLSNIIQVLQTLGGLYLKIDSFTNSTQCFTTSLQLARKVASENPSDTANLVVVADSLFKLGQIFHIQGLWQAALKTYQEALQAETALDEDHKEIT
;
A
#
# COMPACT_ATOMS: atom_id res chain seq x y z
N LEU A 1 5.93 -34.95 -24.30
CA LEU A 1 7.06 -34.02 -24.08
C LEU A 1 6.54 -32.59 -24.19
N GLN A 2 6.47 -31.89 -23.06
CA GLN A 2 6.90 -30.49 -22.82
C GLN A 2 7.61 -29.83 -24.03
N VAL A 3 7.34 -28.57 -24.43
CA VAL A 3 7.76 -27.34 -23.73
C VAL A 3 7.28 -26.07 -24.49
N PHE A 4 6.75 -25.13 -23.70
CA PHE A 4 6.81 -23.65 -23.78
C PHE A 4 6.13 -22.87 -24.92
N LEU A 5 4.91 -22.41 -24.64
CA LEU A 5 4.39 -21.16 -25.18
C LEU A 5 4.78 -20.00 -24.25
N ALA A 6 5.56 -19.09 -24.81
CA ALA A 6 6.17 -17.93 -24.18
C ALA A 6 5.15 -17.06 -23.43
N HIS A 7 5.37 -16.92 -22.13
CA HIS A 7 4.77 -15.92 -21.26
C HIS A 7 5.41 -14.57 -21.56
N GLY A 8 4.61 -13.54 -21.87
CA GLY A 8 5.16 -12.20 -22.08
C GLY A 8 4.18 -11.04 -22.12
N LYS A 9 2.85 -11.28 -22.14
CA LYS A 9 1.86 -10.17 -22.21
C LYS A 9 0.80 -10.18 -21.12
N THR A 10 0.72 -11.21 -20.29
CA THR A 10 -0.28 -11.30 -19.22
C THR A 10 0.13 -10.59 -17.92
N SER A 11 1.41 -10.26 -17.74
CA SER A 11 1.92 -9.68 -16.48
C SER A 11 1.73 -8.15 -16.40
N GLN A 12 1.99 -7.40 -17.47
CA GLN A 12 1.86 -5.92 -17.41
C GLN A 12 0.39 -5.45 -17.35
N PHE A 13 -0.54 -6.17 -17.99
CA PHE A 13 -1.95 -5.77 -18.00
C PHE A 13 -2.64 -5.98 -16.64
N SER A 14 -2.19 -6.96 -15.84
CA SER A 14 -2.69 -7.17 -14.48
C SER A 14 -2.12 -6.16 -13.49
N VAL A 15 -0.83 -5.81 -13.60
CA VAL A 15 -0.16 -4.88 -12.68
C VAL A 15 -0.65 -3.44 -12.87
N VAL A 16 -0.77 -2.97 -14.12
CA VAL A 16 -1.33 -1.62 -14.41
C VAL A 16 -2.77 -1.50 -13.93
N SER A 17 -3.57 -2.56 -14.08
CA SER A 17 -4.93 -2.61 -13.52
C SER A 17 -4.91 -2.52 -11.99
N LEU A 18 -3.97 -3.21 -11.33
CA LEU A 18 -3.87 -3.23 -9.88
C LEU A 18 -3.41 -1.88 -9.30
N SER A 19 -2.44 -1.21 -9.93
CA SER A 19 -2.02 0.15 -9.55
C SER A 19 -3.16 1.16 -9.63
N ASN A 20 -4.01 1.08 -10.66
CA ASN A 20 -5.19 1.94 -10.76
C ASN A 20 -6.20 1.65 -9.65
N ILE A 21 -6.47 0.39 -9.34
CA ILE A 21 -7.36 -0.01 -8.23
C ILE A 21 -6.84 0.53 -6.90
N ILE A 22 -5.54 0.38 -6.64
CA ILE A 22 -4.85 0.90 -5.45
C ILE A 22 -5.08 2.42 -5.34
N GLN A 23 -4.85 3.19 -6.40
CA GLN A 23 -5.01 4.64 -6.38
C GLN A 23 -6.46 5.08 -6.12
N VAL A 24 -7.43 4.37 -6.70
CA VAL A 24 -8.86 4.62 -6.44
C VAL A 24 -9.20 4.34 -4.98
N LEU A 25 -8.68 3.25 -4.41
CA LEU A 25 -8.89 2.91 -3.00
C LEU A 25 -8.27 3.97 -2.07
N GLN A 26 -7.06 4.46 -2.36
CA GLN A 26 -6.46 5.57 -1.59
C GLN A 26 -7.34 6.82 -1.61
N THR A 27 -7.83 7.17 -2.80
CA THR A 27 -8.67 8.35 -3.00
C THR A 27 -10.01 8.22 -2.26
N LEU A 28 -10.67 7.07 -2.37
CA LEU A 28 -11.92 6.78 -1.65
C LEU A 28 -11.68 6.73 -0.14
N GLY A 29 -10.58 6.11 0.32
CA GLY A 29 -10.21 6.06 1.73
C GLY A 29 -10.04 7.44 2.33
N GLY A 30 -9.35 8.34 1.62
CA GLY A 30 -9.18 9.73 2.00
C GLY A 30 -10.49 10.53 1.99
N LEU A 31 -11.38 10.27 1.02
CA LEU A 31 -12.71 10.89 1.01
C LEU A 31 -13.56 10.42 2.20
N TYR A 32 -13.60 9.11 2.47
CA TYR A 32 -14.32 8.55 3.61
C TYR A 32 -13.79 9.07 4.94
N LEU A 33 -12.48 9.29 5.06
CA LEU A 33 -11.88 9.91 6.23
C LEU A 33 -12.39 11.35 6.44
N LYS A 34 -12.52 12.14 5.38
CA LYS A 34 -13.01 13.52 5.45
C LYS A 34 -14.48 13.65 5.84
N ILE A 35 -15.27 12.60 5.62
CA ILE A 35 -16.70 12.56 5.99
C ILE A 35 -16.95 11.70 7.24
N ASP A 36 -15.91 11.46 8.05
CA ASP A 36 -15.95 10.67 9.29
C ASP A 36 -16.48 9.23 9.12
N SER A 37 -16.43 8.69 7.91
CA SER A 37 -16.80 7.31 7.60
C SER A 37 -15.63 6.37 7.86
N PHE A 38 -15.22 6.25 9.13
CA PHE A 38 -14.00 5.54 9.53
C PHE A 38 -13.99 4.07 9.12
N THR A 39 -15.13 3.37 9.18
CA THR A 39 -15.23 1.96 8.75
C THR A 39 -14.90 1.79 7.27
N ASN A 40 -15.53 2.60 6.40
CA ASN A 40 -15.29 2.55 4.97
C ASN A 40 -13.86 3.00 4.63
N SER A 41 -13.37 4.04 5.30
CA SER A 41 -12.00 4.53 5.15
C SER A 41 -10.98 3.43 5.51
N THR A 42 -11.17 2.76 6.64
CA THR A 42 -10.33 1.65 7.10
C THR A 42 -10.33 0.51 6.10
N GLN A 43 -11.49 0.13 5.56
CA GLN A 43 -11.59 -0.91 4.54
C GLN A 43 -10.81 -0.54 3.28
N CYS A 44 -10.98 0.69 2.77
CA CYS A 44 -10.26 1.16 1.59
C CYS A 44 -8.74 1.13 1.78
N PHE A 45 -8.22 1.70 2.87
CA PHE A 45 -6.79 1.72 3.14
C PHE A 45 -6.23 0.32 3.41
N THR A 46 -6.98 -0.55 4.09
CA THR A 46 -6.55 -1.95 4.33
C THR A 46 -6.47 -2.74 3.02
N THR A 47 -7.47 -2.64 2.14
CA THR A 47 -7.42 -3.31 0.84
C THR A 47 -6.30 -2.75 -0.03
N SER A 48 -6.12 -1.43 -0.05
CA SER A 48 -5.01 -0.81 -0.78
C SER A 48 -3.65 -1.27 -0.27
N LEU A 49 -3.47 -1.36 1.05
CA LEU A 49 -2.25 -1.86 1.69
C LEU A 49 -1.94 -3.30 1.27
N GLN A 50 -2.94 -4.18 1.28
CA GLN A 50 -2.78 -5.59 0.88
C GLN A 50 -2.36 -5.71 -0.58
N LEU A 51 -2.98 -4.93 -1.47
CA LEU A 51 -2.63 -4.92 -2.89
C LEU A 51 -1.24 -4.34 -3.13
N ALA A 52 -0.90 -3.22 -2.50
CA ALA A 52 0.41 -2.59 -2.63
C ALA A 52 1.53 -3.52 -2.14
N ARG A 53 1.35 -4.21 -0.99
CA ARG A 53 2.29 -5.23 -0.50
C ARG A 53 2.47 -6.37 -1.51
N LYS A 54 1.39 -6.84 -2.13
CA LYS A 54 1.45 -7.88 -3.16
C LYS A 54 2.26 -7.41 -4.37
N VAL A 55 1.97 -6.23 -4.91
CA VAL A 55 2.70 -5.69 -6.08
C VAL A 55 4.17 -5.47 -5.76
N ALA A 56 4.49 -4.90 -4.59
CA ALA A 56 5.87 -4.71 -4.15
C ALA A 56 6.63 -6.03 -4.02
N SER A 57 5.97 -7.11 -3.56
CA SER A 57 6.59 -8.44 -3.49
C SER A 57 6.85 -9.07 -4.86
N GLU A 58 6.03 -8.75 -5.87
CA GLU A 58 6.18 -9.24 -7.24
C GLU A 58 7.23 -8.45 -8.03
N ASN A 59 7.41 -7.15 -7.71
CA ASN A 59 8.41 -6.28 -8.32
C ASN A 59 9.21 -5.51 -7.25
N PRO A 60 10.18 -6.15 -6.56
CA PRO A 60 10.91 -5.54 -5.46
C PRO A 60 11.74 -4.30 -5.84
N SER A 61 12.13 -4.17 -7.11
CA SER A 61 12.86 -2.99 -7.61
C SER A 61 11.96 -1.78 -7.89
N ASP A 62 10.64 -1.93 -7.82
CA ASP A 62 9.69 -0.82 -7.98
C ASP A 62 9.23 -0.32 -6.60
N THR A 63 9.85 0.77 -6.16
CA THR A 63 9.59 1.38 -4.85
C THR A 63 8.27 2.16 -4.81
N ALA A 64 7.59 2.40 -5.94
CA ALA A 64 6.35 3.17 -5.95
C ALA A 64 5.25 2.54 -5.08
N ASN A 65 5.18 1.20 -5.05
CA ASN A 65 4.19 0.50 -4.23
C ASN A 65 4.57 0.46 -2.75
N LEU A 66 5.87 0.55 -2.41
CA LEU A 66 6.33 0.68 -1.03
C LEU A 66 5.92 2.03 -0.43
N VAL A 67 5.95 3.11 -1.23
CA VAL A 67 5.40 4.43 -0.82
C VAL A 67 3.92 4.30 -0.47
N VAL A 68 3.14 3.57 -1.27
CA VAL A 68 1.71 3.36 -0.99
C VAL A 68 1.50 2.51 0.27
N VAL A 69 2.38 1.54 0.55
CA VAL A 69 2.35 0.77 1.80
C VAL A 69 2.51 1.70 3.00
N ALA A 70 3.51 2.59 2.96
CA ALA A 70 3.77 3.55 4.02
C ALA A 70 2.59 4.52 4.24
N ASP A 71 2.07 5.15 3.18
CA ASP A 71 0.94 6.09 3.29
C ASP A 71 -0.32 5.38 3.81
N SER A 72 -0.63 4.17 3.30
CA SER A 72 -1.79 3.41 3.79
C SER A 72 -1.70 3.10 5.29
N LEU A 73 -0.52 2.70 5.77
CA LEU A 73 -0.28 2.44 7.19
C LEU A 73 -0.43 3.74 8.00
N PHE A 74 0.13 4.84 7.51
CA PHE A 74 0.00 6.14 8.17
C PHE A 74 -1.47 6.56 8.31
N LYS A 75 -2.28 6.43 7.24
CA LYS A 75 -3.72 6.76 7.28
C LYS A 75 -4.50 5.84 8.21
N LEU A 76 -4.19 4.55 8.26
CA LEU A 76 -4.79 3.62 9.22
C LEU A 76 -4.43 3.99 10.66
N GLY A 77 -3.18 4.37 10.92
CA GLY A 77 -2.75 4.89 12.22
C GLY A 77 -3.52 6.16 12.63
N GLN A 78 -3.78 7.07 11.68
CA GLN A 78 -4.60 8.26 11.91
C GLN A 78 -6.04 7.91 12.28
N ILE A 79 -6.65 6.95 11.58
CA ILE A 79 -8.01 6.49 11.89
C ILE A 79 -8.07 5.90 13.30
N PHE A 80 -7.15 5.00 13.64
CA PHE A 80 -7.08 4.39 14.97
C PHE A 80 -6.86 5.43 16.07
N HIS A 81 -6.03 6.45 15.80
CA HIS A 81 -5.81 7.56 16.72
C HIS A 81 -7.11 8.35 16.96
N ILE A 82 -7.84 8.71 15.90
CA ILE A 82 -9.11 9.44 16.01
C ILE A 82 -10.15 8.63 16.80
N GLN A 83 -10.16 7.31 16.64
CA GLN A 83 -11.06 6.40 17.37
C GLN A 83 -10.62 6.09 18.81
N GLY A 84 -9.50 6.63 19.27
CA GLY A 84 -8.96 6.37 20.62
C GLY A 84 -8.33 4.99 20.80
N LEU A 85 -8.02 4.29 19.71
CA LEU A 85 -7.37 2.99 19.69
C LEU A 85 -5.85 3.15 19.73
N TRP A 86 -5.32 3.74 20.80
CA TRP A 86 -3.95 4.24 20.89
C TRP A 86 -2.88 3.17 20.66
N GLN A 87 -3.03 1.96 21.22
CA GLN A 87 -2.05 0.88 21.02
C GLN A 87 -2.03 0.40 19.56
N ALA A 88 -3.19 0.34 18.90
CA ALA A 88 -3.28 -0.01 17.50
C ALA A 88 -2.63 1.08 16.64
N ALA A 89 -2.97 2.34 16.90
CA ALA A 89 -2.37 3.49 16.22
C ALA A 89 -0.85 3.50 16.33
N LEU A 90 -0.30 3.33 17.55
CA LEU A 90 1.14 3.29 17.79
C LEU A 90 1.81 2.20 16.96
N LYS A 91 1.29 0.96 17.01
CA LYS A 91 1.84 -0.15 16.23
C LYS A 91 1.80 0.16 14.74
N THR A 92 0.67 0.65 14.23
CA THR A 92 0.51 0.95 12.80
C THR A 92 1.42 2.09 12.35
N TYR A 93 1.63 3.13 13.17
CA TYR A 93 2.60 4.19 12.86
C TYR A 93 4.04 3.69 12.88
N GLN A 94 4.39 2.77 13.78
CA GLN A 94 5.72 2.15 13.79
C GLN A 94 5.96 1.33 12.52
N GLU A 95 4.96 0.58 12.05
CA GLU A 95 5.03 -0.12 10.76
C GLU A 95 5.17 0.86 9.59
N ALA A 96 4.45 1.99 9.60
CA ALA A 96 4.58 3.02 8.57
C ALA A 96 6.00 3.61 8.54
N LEU A 97 6.54 3.96 9.71
CA LEU A 97 7.91 4.48 9.83
C LEU A 97 8.94 3.48 9.32
N GLN A 98 8.79 2.19 9.65
CA GLN A 98 9.67 1.15 9.16
C GLN A 98 9.65 1.04 7.63
N ALA A 99 8.47 1.17 7.01
CA ALA A 99 8.33 1.16 5.56
C ALA A 99 9.01 2.38 4.90
N GLU A 100 8.85 3.57 5.48
CA GLU A 100 9.55 4.79 5.02
C GLU A 100 11.07 4.69 5.17
N THR A 101 11.56 4.15 6.28
CA THR A 101 13.02 3.98 6.47
C THR A 101 13.62 3.00 5.48
N ALA A 102 12.91 1.94 5.11
CA ALA A 102 13.37 0.99 4.11
C ALA A 102 13.46 1.63 2.71
N LEU A 103 12.56 2.57 2.39
CA LEU A 103 12.61 3.35 1.16
C LEU A 103 13.85 4.27 1.11
N ASP A 104 14.16 4.94 2.24
CA ASP A 104 15.32 5.84 2.35
C ASP A 104 16.67 5.10 2.28
N GLU A 105 16.75 3.90 2.84
CA GLU A 105 17.95 3.05 2.76
C GLU A 105 18.20 2.57 1.33
N ASP A 106 17.16 2.10 0.64
CA ASP A 106 17.23 1.68 -0.77
C ASP A 106 17.61 2.86 -1.68
N HIS A 107 17.08 4.07 -1.39
CA HIS A 107 17.44 5.27 -2.16
C HIS A 107 18.91 5.67 -2.02
N LYS A 108 19.54 5.40 -0.86
CA LYS A 108 20.95 5.71 -0.58
C LYS A 108 21.92 4.69 -1.18
N GLU A 109 21.51 3.44 -1.42
CA GLU A 109 22.37 2.45 -2.08
C GLU A 109 22.47 2.64 -3.60
N ILE A 110 21.55 3.41 -4.20
CA ILE A 110 21.45 3.59 -5.66
C ILE A 110 22.08 4.91 -6.16
N THR A 111 22.34 5.89 -5.27
CA THR A 111 23.05 7.16 -5.58
C THR A 111 24.53 7.13 -5.25
#